data_AF-A0A673L680-F1
#
_entry.id   AF-A0A673L680-F1
#
_cell.length_a   1.000
_cell.length_b   1.000
_cell.length_c   1.000
_cell.angle_alpha   90.00
_cell.angle_beta   90.00
_cell.angle_gamma   90.00
#
_symmetry.space_group_name_H-M   'P 1'
#
loop_
_entity.id
_entity.type
_entity.pdbx_description
1 polymer ?
#
loop_
_entity_poly.entity_id
_entity_poly.type
_entity_poly.pdbx_seq_one_letter_code
_entity_poly.pdbx_strand_id
1 'polypeptide(L)'
;IALKWLLGNVEQRTFTSSNLKISPAIGRVVPVFSRASAYGGNVAITDHSGSHTYRSLYKNSKSLAGLITKALTCQSGNLQGKRISFLCANDAILHCGAVWMCGGIAVPLYRKHPPSELEYVISDSQSSLLVAGQPFMYNLEPLAQKLGLPCLQLPTTSSLDTLQSEDTQMLPEENISDWAERPAMLIYTSGTMGRPKGVLHTHSSLQAMVQGLVSESAWNRDDVILQTLPLHHVHGIVNKLMCPLWVGATCIMLPEFSAQKVWEQLIGSKSPMVNVFMAVPTIYSKLIEYYDQHFTQPRVQDFIRAVCKERIRYRPLSFSFKGGHMYLVLHHFINMQV
;
A
#
# COMPACT_ATOMS: atom_id res chain seq x y z
N ILE A 1 -28.44 30.29 16.00
CA ILE A 1 -28.87 29.52 17.21
C ILE A 1 -28.42 28.04 17.19
N ALA A 2 -27.72 27.52 16.18
CA ALA A 2 -27.33 26.10 16.13
C ALA A 2 -25.80 25.83 16.28
N LEU A 3 -25.11 26.51 17.21
CA LEU A 3 -23.67 26.27 17.48
C LEU A 3 -23.36 25.88 18.94
N LYS A 4 -24.37 25.49 19.73
CA LYS A 4 -24.21 25.13 21.15
C LYS A 4 -24.35 23.64 21.47
N TRP A 5 -24.51 22.77 20.46
CA TRP A 5 -24.73 21.32 20.63
C TRP A 5 -23.56 20.42 20.20
N LEU A 6 -22.45 20.99 19.69
CA LEU A 6 -21.29 20.24 19.18
C LEU A 6 -20.17 20.01 20.21
N LEU A 7 -20.40 20.35 21.48
CA LEU A 7 -19.46 20.16 22.59
C LEU A 7 -20.11 19.37 23.75
N GLY A 8 -20.86 18.31 23.43
CA GLY A 8 -21.32 17.35 24.42
C GLY A 8 -20.17 16.44 24.86
N ASN A 9 -19.65 16.69 26.06
CA ASN A 9 -18.64 15.92 26.80
C ASN A 9 -17.48 15.36 25.97
N VAL A 10 -16.56 16.25 25.60
CA VAL A 10 -15.16 15.85 25.46
C VAL A 10 -14.72 15.37 26.85
N GLU A 11 -14.65 14.06 27.07
CA GLU A 11 -13.75 13.54 28.08
C GLU A 11 -12.36 14.04 27.69
N GLN A 12 -11.90 15.11 28.33
CA GLN A 12 -10.49 15.45 28.35
C GLN A 12 -9.79 14.32 29.12
N ARG A 13 -9.49 13.23 28.41
CA ARG A 13 -8.46 12.30 28.87
C ARG A 13 -7.15 13.02 28.71
N THR A 14 -6.71 13.60 29.81
CA THR A 14 -5.32 13.97 30.03
C THR A 14 -4.46 12.80 29.61
N PHE A 15 -3.63 12.99 28.58
CA PHE A 15 -2.54 12.09 28.28
C PHE A 15 -1.57 12.16 29.47
N THR A 16 -1.82 11.35 30.50
CA THR A 16 -0.72 10.88 31.32
C THR A 16 0.21 10.13 30.38
N SER A 17 1.52 10.40 30.46
CA SER A 17 2.55 9.59 29.82
C SER A 17 2.54 8.19 30.43
N SER A 18 1.49 7.42 30.19
CA SER A 18 1.48 6.00 30.45
C SER A 18 2.38 5.42 29.38
N ASN A 19 3.56 5.00 29.80
CA ASN A 19 4.42 4.07 29.07
C ASN A 19 3.54 3.19 28.19
N LEU A 20 3.60 3.39 26.88
CA LEU A 20 3.10 2.44 25.91
C LEU A 20 3.77 1.13 26.28
N LYS A 21 3.07 0.30 27.06
CA LYS A 21 3.43 -1.09 27.25
C LYS A 21 3.21 -1.71 25.89
N ILE A 22 4.26 -1.67 25.07
CA ILE A 22 4.46 -2.56 23.94
C ILE A 22 4.14 -3.94 24.51
N SER A 23 3.02 -4.53 24.08
CA SER A 23 2.59 -5.82 24.57
C SER A 23 3.75 -6.81 24.33
N PRO A 24 4.25 -7.52 25.35
CA PRO A 24 5.46 -8.34 25.26
C PRO A 24 5.19 -9.69 24.56
N ALA A 25 4.25 -9.73 23.63
CA ALA A 25 4.24 -10.77 22.60
C ALA A 25 5.17 -10.31 21.48
N ILE A 26 6.49 -10.34 21.73
CA ILE A 26 7.50 -10.22 20.67
C ILE A 26 7.39 -11.50 19.84
N GLY A 27 6.36 -11.56 19.00
CA GLY A 27 6.34 -12.47 17.88
C GLY A 27 7.55 -12.15 17.00
N ARG A 28 8.20 -13.19 16.50
CA ARG A 28 9.28 -13.10 15.51
C ARG A 28 8.95 -12.02 14.47
N VAL A 29 9.85 -11.06 14.26
CA VAL A 29 9.66 -10.07 13.19
C VAL A 29 9.70 -10.82 11.86
N VAL A 30 8.65 -10.66 11.07
CA VAL A 30 8.52 -11.33 9.78
C VAL A 30 7.99 -10.35 8.73
N PRO A 31 8.47 -10.44 7.48
CA PRO A 31 7.89 -9.65 6.39
C PRO A 31 6.40 -9.93 6.21
N VAL A 32 5.64 -8.96 5.71
CA VAL A 32 4.18 -9.05 5.53
C VAL A 32 3.77 -10.27 4.68
N PHE A 33 4.54 -10.61 3.64
CA PHE A 33 4.24 -11.74 2.76
C PHE A 33 4.37 -13.11 3.45
N SER A 34 5.08 -13.22 4.57
CA SER A 34 5.23 -14.50 5.31
C SER A 34 3.90 -15.04 5.81
N ARG A 35 2.90 -14.16 6.00
CA ARG A 35 1.54 -14.51 6.41
C ARG A 35 0.69 -15.04 5.25
N ALA A 36 1.17 -14.98 4.00
CA ALA A 36 0.43 -15.43 2.83
C ALA A 36 0.05 -16.92 2.91
N SER A 37 0.87 -17.76 3.53
CA SER A 37 0.58 -19.18 3.74
C SER A 37 -0.69 -19.40 4.58
N ALA A 38 -0.95 -18.54 5.57
CA ALA A 38 -2.13 -18.61 6.42
C ALA A 38 -3.45 -18.30 5.69
N TYR A 39 -3.36 -17.57 4.57
CA TYR A 39 -4.53 -17.10 3.80
C TYR A 39 -4.52 -17.60 2.36
N GLY A 40 -3.75 -18.64 2.05
CA GLY A 40 -3.30 -18.96 0.68
C GLY A 40 -4.40 -18.99 -0.40
N GLY A 41 -5.58 -19.55 -0.11
CA GLY A 41 -6.69 -19.64 -1.06
C GLY A 41 -7.54 -18.37 -1.17
N ASN A 42 -7.41 -17.43 -0.24
CA ASN A 42 -8.20 -16.20 -0.21
C ASN A 42 -7.71 -15.23 -1.28
N VAL A 43 -8.61 -14.39 -1.79
CA VAL A 43 -8.25 -13.28 -2.67
C VAL A 43 -7.53 -12.21 -1.84
N ALA A 44 -6.33 -11.84 -2.27
CA ALA A 44 -5.52 -10.79 -1.66
C ALA A 44 -5.70 -9.46 -2.40
N ILE A 45 -5.64 -9.51 -3.73
CA ILE A 45 -5.71 -8.33 -4.60
C ILE A 45 -6.68 -8.59 -5.74
N THR A 46 -7.51 -7.60 -6.07
CA THR A 46 -8.26 -7.55 -7.32
C THR A 46 -7.84 -6.29 -8.08
N ASP A 47 -7.41 -6.44 -9.32
CA ASP A 47 -6.98 -5.34 -10.19
C ASP A 47 -7.63 -5.46 -11.58
N HIS A 48 -7.11 -4.72 -12.58
CA HIS A 48 -7.63 -4.76 -13.94
C HIS A 48 -7.37 -6.10 -14.68
N SER A 49 -6.43 -6.91 -14.20
CA SER A 49 -6.07 -8.22 -14.76
C SER A 49 -6.82 -9.38 -14.13
N GLY A 50 -7.40 -9.19 -12.94
CA GLY A 50 -8.23 -10.20 -12.30
C GLY A 50 -8.08 -10.22 -10.79
N SER A 51 -8.32 -11.41 -10.23
CA SER A 51 -8.18 -11.67 -8.79
C SER A 51 -6.96 -12.52 -8.53
N HIS A 52 -6.12 -12.07 -7.61
CA HIS A 52 -4.87 -12.69 -7.21
C HIS A 52 -4.99 -13.18 -5.78
N THR A 53 -4.72 -14.46 -5.57
CA THR A 53 -4.78 -15.08 -4.25
C THR A 53 -3.49 -14.81 -3.47
N TYR A 54 -3.52 -14.97 -2.14
CA TYR A 54 -2.28 -14.91 -1.34
C TYR A 54 -1.22 -15.90 -1.84
N ARG A 55 -1.65 -17.10 -2.27
CA ARG A 55 -0.76 -18.12 -2.82
C ARG A 55 -0.14 -17.68 -4.15
N SER A 56 -0.91 -17.11 -5.08
CA SER A 56 -0.36 -16.65 -6.36
C SER A 56 0.57 -15.46 -6.16
N LEU A 57 0.20 -14.48 -5.31
CA LEU A 57 1.09 -13.36 -4.99
C LEU A 57 2.43 -13.82 -4.40
N TYR A 58 2.41 -14.79 -3.48
CA TYR A 58 3.63 -15.34 -2.89
C TYR A 58 4.50 -16.03 -3.95
N LYS A 59 3.91 -16.91 -4.79
CA LYS A 59 4.62 -17.59 -5.88
C LYS A 59 5.23 -16.60 -6.87
N ASN A 60 4.45 -15.60 -7.28
CA ASN A 60 4.88 -14.60 -8.26
C ASN A 60 5.98 -13.69 -7.69
N SER A 61 5.90 -13.35 -6.40
CA SER A 61 6.97 -12.65 -5.68
C SER A 61 8.26 -13.47 -5.67
N LYS A 62 8.17 -14.78 -5.42
CA LYS A 62 9.31 -15.69 -5.45
C LYS A 62 9.92 -15.80 -6.85
N SER A 63 9.11 -15.99 -7.89
CA SER A 63 9.61 -16.02 -9.28
C SER A 63 10.30 -14.70 -9.65
N LEU A 64 9.73 -13.55 -9.29
CA LEU A 64 10.35 -12.24 -9.53
C LEU A 64 11.66 -12.06 -8.74
N ALA A 65 11.73 -12.55 -7.49
CA ALA A 65 12.96 -12.52 -6.69
C ALA A 65 14.11 -13.27 -7.39
N GLY A 66 13.79 -14.39 -8.06
CA GLY A 66 14.76 -15.12 -8.88
C GLY A 66 15.22 -14.35 -10.10
N LEU A 67 14.32 -13.65 -10.80
CA LEU A 67 14.67 -12.79 -11.93
C LEU A 67 15.57 -11.61 -11.49
N ILE A 68 15.26 -10.97 -10.37
CA ILE A 68 16.08 -9.89 -9.79
C ILE A 68 17.49 -10.40 -9.45
N THR A 69 17.57 -11.57 -8.83
CA THR A 69 18.85 -12.19 -8.45
C THR A 69 19.71 -12.51 -9.67
N LYS A 70 19.11 -13.07 -10.73
CA LYS A 70 19.76 -13.36 -12.02
C LYS A 70 20.23 -12.07 -12.71
N ALA A 71 19.39 -11.03 -12.74
CA ALA A 71 19.71 -9.75 -13.35
C ALA A 71 20.89 -9.03 -12.69
N LEU A 72 21.10 -9.27 -11.38
CA LEU A 72 22.24 -8.75 -10.61
C LEU A 72 23.41 -9.72 -10.48
N THR A 73 23.39 -10.83 -11.23
CA THR A 73 24.43 -11.87 -11.25
C THR A 73 24.80 -12.38 -9.85
N CYS A 74 23.84 -12.40 -8.93
CA CYS A 74 24.07 -12.76 -7.54
C CYS A 74 23.97 -14.28 -7.35
N GLN A 75 25.11 -14.97 -7.29
CA GLN A 75 25.15 -16.42 -7.12
C GLN A 75 24.65 -16.90 -5.75
N SER A 76 24.74 -16.05 -4.72
CA SER A 76 24.35 -16.41 -3.35
C SER A 76 22.84 -16.36 -3.08
N GLY A 77 22.04 -15.84 -4.02
CA GLY A 77 20.60 -15.60 -3.81
C GLY A 77 20.27 -14.45 -2.85
N ASN A 78 21.28 -13.80 -2.26
CA ASN A 78 21.12 -12.70 -1.31
C ASN A 78 21.81 -11.42 -1.81
N LEU A 79 21.02 -10.37 -1.98
CA LEU A 79 21.44 -9.07 -2.46
C LEU A 79 22.18 -8.21 -1.45
N GLN A 80 22.26 -8.62 -0.18
CA GLN A 80 22.99 -7.91 0.89
C GLN A 80 22.61 -6.42 0.99
N GLY A 81 21.32 -6.11 0.88
CA GLY A 81 20.83 -4.73 1.00
C GLY A 81 21.03 -3.87 -0.26
N LYS A 82 21.25 -4.45 -1.45
CA LYS A 82 21.15 -3.68 -2.70
C LYS A 82 19.75 -3.07 -2.84
N ARG A 83 19.70 -1.80 -3.25
CA ARG A 83 18.44 -1.06 -3.46
C ARG A 83 17.88 -1.39 -4.83
N ILE A 84 16.60 -1.74 -4.88
CA ILE A 84 15.90 -2.07 -6.11
C ILE A 84 14.79 -1.05 -6.30
N SER A 85 14.98 -0.18 -7.28
CA SER A 85 13.98 0.82 -7.66
C SER A 85 12.95 0.21 -8.58
N PHE A 86 11.67 0.35 -8.25
CA PHE A 86 10.59 -0.17 -9.08
C PHE A 86 9.55 0.88 -9.44
N LEU A 87 9.13 0.87 -10.71
CA LEU A 87 8.08 1.71 -11.26
C LEU A 87 7.01 0.84 -11.93
N CYS A 88 5.97 0.52 -11.18
CA CYS A 88 4.93 -0.43 -11.59
C CYS A 88 3.52 0.09 -11.27
N ALA A 89 2.51 -0.54 -11.89
CA ALA A 89 1.12 -0.20 -11.68
C ALA A 89 0.56 -1.00 -10.51
N ASN A 90 0.31 -0.35 -9.37
CA ASN A 90 -0.56 -0.83 -8.29
C ASN A 90 -0.29 -2.22 -7.68
N ASP A 91 0.75 -2.92 -8.08
CA ASP A 91 1.14 -4.25 -7.63
C ASP A 91 2.37 -4.18 -6.71
N ALA A 92 2.56 -3.05 -6.02
CA ALA A 92 3.77 -2.77 -5.24
C ALA A 92 4.10 -3.83 -4.18
N ILE A 93 3.11 -4.58 -3.65
CA ILE A 93 3.41 -5.63 -2.67
C ILE A 93 4.14 -6.83 -3.28
N LEU A 94 3.80 -7.21 -4.52
CA LEU A 94 4.51 -8.29 -5.24
C LEU A 94 5.99 -7.90 -5.39
N HIS A 95 6.23 -6.64 -5.73
CA HIS A 95 7.56 -6.07 -5.89
C HIS A 95 8.32 -6.00 -4.57
N CYS A 96 7.68 -5.49 -3.51
CA CYS A 96 8.30 -5.44 -2.19
C CYS A 96 8.62 -6.85 -1.68
N GLY A 97 7.68 -7.80 -1.82
CA GLY A 97 7.89 -9.19 -1.47
C GLY A 97 9.06 -9.81 -2.22
N ALA A 98 9.12 -9.63 -3.54
CA ALA A 98 10.22 -10.13 -4.36
C ALA A 98 11.59 -9.57 -3.93
N VAL A 99 11.67 -8.26 -3.72
CA VAL A 99 12.91 -7.58 -3.29
C VAL A 99 13.33 -8.05 -1.90
N TRP A 100 12.40 -8.23 -0.97
CA TRP A 100 12.70 -8.73 0.37
C TRP A 100 13.12 -10.21 0.35
N MET A 101 12.50 -11.05 -0.48
CA MET A 101 12.83 -12.48 -0.62
C MET A 101 14.27 -12.69 -1.10
N CYS A 102 14.81 -11.78 -1.91
CA CYS A 102 16.22 -11.80 -2.31
C CYS A 102 17.13 -10.92 -1.42
N GLY A 103 16.66 -10.41 -0.28
CA GLY A 103 17.48 -9.65 0.68
C GLY A 103 17.84 -8.23 0.24
N GLY A 104 17.08 -7.64 -0.69
CA GLY A 104 17.23 -6.27 -1.15
C GLY A 104 16.37 -5.27 -0.37
N ILE A 105 16.55 -3.99 -0.70
CA ILE A 105 15.79 -2.86 -0.15
C ILE A 105 14.87 -2.30 -1.24
N ALA A 106 13.57 -2.28 -0.98
CA ALA A 106 12.56 -1.79 -1.91
C ALA A 106 12.60 -0.26 -2.03
N VAL A 107 12.65 0.28 -3.25
CA VAL A 107 12.57 1.73 -3.50
C VAL A 107 11.41 2.01 -4.47
N PRO A 108 10.17 2.25 -3.98
CA PRO A 108 9.05 2.57 -4.85
C PRO A 108 9.21 3.93 -5.52
N LEU A 109 9.11 3.95 -6.85
CA LEU A 109 9.09 5.18 -7.66
C LEU A 109 7.66 5.61 -7.98
N TYR A 110 7.48 6.88 -8.37
CA TYR A 110 6.17 7.40 -8.77
C TYR A 110 6.10 7.81 -10.23
N ARG A 111 5.12 7.25 -10.95
CA ARG A 111 4.96 7.46 -12.40
C ARG A 111 4.65 8.88 -12.84
N LYS A 112 4.16 9.75 -11.93
CA LYS A 112 3.90 11.16 -12.25
C LYS A 112 5.09 12.07 -11.88
N HIS A 113 6.16 11.52 -11.30
CA HIS A 113 7.39 12.28 -11.11
C HIS A 113 8.05 12.55 -12.46
N PRO A 114 8.58 13.76 -12.69
CA PRO A 114 9.36 14.04 -13.89
C PRO A 114 10.65 13.20 -13.91
N PRO A 115 11.25 12.98 -15.09
CA PRO A 115 12.48 12.18 -15.20
C PRO A 115 13.62 12.64 -14.30
N SER A 116 13.78 13.95 -14.08
CA SER A 116 14.79 14.52 -13.18
C SER A 116 14.60 14.09 -11.72
N GLU A 117 13.35 13.96 -11.27
CA GLU A 117 13.02 13.54 -9.91
C GLU A 117 13.21 12.02 -9.75
N LEU A 118 12.84 11.24 -10.77
CA LEU A 118 13.13 9.80 -10.82
C LEU A 118 14.65 9.56 -10.78
N GLU A 119 15.42 10.27 -11.60
CA GLU A 119 16.87 10.20 -11.64
C GLU A 119 17.48 10.53 -10.27
N TYR A 120 16.97 11.58 -9.61
CA TYR A 120 17.41 11.96 -8.27
C TYR A 120 17.19 10.81 -7.27
N VAL A 121 15.97 10.28 -7.18
CA VAL A 121 15.65 9.17 -6.27
C VAL A 121 16.50 7.93 -6.56
N ILE A 122 16.68 7.57 -7.84
CA ILE A 122 17.48 6.42 -8.25
C ILE A 122 18.95 6.60 -7.83
N SER A 123 19.49 7.80 -8.03
CA SER A 123 20.89 8.12 -7.74
C SER A 123 21.15 8.24 -6.24
N ASP A 124 20.30 8.96 -5.51
CA ASP A 124 20.37 9.18 -4.06
C ASP A 124 20.21 7.87 -3.28
N SER A 125 19.29 7.01 -3.72
CA SER A 125 19.14 5.66 -3.15
C SER A 125 20.26 4.71 -3.56
N GLN A 126 21.12 5.10 -4.51
CA GLN A 126 22.16 4.26 -5.09
C GLN A 126 21.60 2.92 -5.59
N SER A 127 20.49 2.99 -6.32
CA SER A 127 19.81 1.78 -6.81
C SER A 127 20.73 0.93 -7.69
N SER A 128 20.68 -0.38 -7.49
CA SER A 128 21.52 -1.35 -8.23
C SER A 128 20.78 -1.98 -9.42
N LEU A 129 19.45 -1.95 -9.40
CA LEU A 129 18.58 -2.46 -10.47
C LEU A 129 17.33 -1.58 -10.56
N LEU A 130 16.93 -1.28 -11.79
CA LEU A 130 15.63 -0.69 -12.09
C LEU A 130 14.66 -1.79 -12.53
N VAL A 131 13.43 -1.75 -12.05
CA VAL A 131 12.38 -2.71 -12.39
C VAL A 131 11.14 -1.95 -12.83
N ALA A 132 10.60 -2.22 -14.02
CA ALA A 132 9.40 -1.54 -14.49
C ALA A 132 8.47 -2.43 -15.30
N GLY A 133 7.18 -2.20 -15.15
CA GLY A 133 6.15 -2.80 -16.01
C GLY A 133 5.85 -1.90 -17.18
N GLN A 134 5.25 -2.45 -18.24
CA GLN A 134 4.70 -1.60 -19.31
C GLN A 134 3.52 -0.77 -18.77
N PRO A 135 3.36 0.51 -19.18
CA PRO A 135 4.18 1.26 -20.14
C PRO A 135 5.38 2.00 -19.52
N PHE A 136 5.65 1.83 -18.23
CA PHE A 136 6.64 2.64 -17.48
C PHE A 136 8.09 2.36 -17.84
N MET A 137 8.37 1.28 -18.58
CA MET A 137 9.69 1.04 -19.18
C MET A 137 10.17 2.23 -20.01
N TYR A 138 9.27 2.90 -20.74
CA TYR A 138 9.61 4.09 -21.52
C TYR A 138 10.23 5.22 -20.67
N ASN A 139 9.86 5.31 -19.39
CA ASN A 139 10.41 6.29 -18.46
C ASN A 139 11.74 5.84 -17.83
N LEU A 140 11.89 4.55 -17.50
CA LEU A 140 13.07 4.06 -16.79
C LEU A 140 14.23 3.65 -17.70
N GLU A 141 13.98 3.15 -18.91
CA GLU A 141 15.05 2.66 -19.79
C GLU A 141 16.07 3.75 -20.17
N PRO A 142 15.67 4.98 -20.53
CA PRO A 142 16.64 6.07 -20.76
C PRO A 142 17.44 6.43 -19.52
N LEU A 143 16.83 6.38 -18.34
CA LEU A 143 17.50 6.64 -17.06
C LEU A 143 18.48 5.51 -16.70
N ALA A 144 18.11 4.26 -16.96
CA ALA A 144 18.97 3.10 -16.77
C ALA A 144 20.25 3.22 -17.62
N GLN A 145 20.10 3.54 -18.91
CA GLN A 145 21.22 3.76 -19.82
C GLN A 145 22.11 4.92 -19.36
N LYS A 146 21.51 6.06 -19.01
CA LYS A 146 22.23 7.24 -18.51
C LYS A 146 23.05 6.94 -17.25
N LEU A 147 22.50 6.14 -16.34
CA LEU A 147 23.12 5.82 -15.05
C LEU A 147 23.98 4.55 -15.07
N GLY A 148 24.03 3.83 -16.20
CA GLY A 148 24.76 2.57 -16.33
C GLY A 148 24.19 1.44 -15.47
N LEU A 149 22.88 1.43 -15.25
CA LEU A 149 22.19 0.44 -14.41
C LEU A 149 21.47 -0.61 -15.25
N PRO A 150 21.40 -1.87 -14.79
CA PRO A 150 20.51 -2.85 -15.40
C PRO A 150 19.04 -2.43 -15.21
N CYS A 151 18.22 -2.74 -16.21
CA CYS A 151 16.77 -2.52 -16.18
C CYS A 151 16.05 -3.82 -16.49
N LEU A 152 15.22 -4.29 -15.57
CA LEU A 152 14.40 -5.49 -15.70
C LEU A 152 12.97 -5.10 -16.04
N GLN A 153 12.46 -5.59 -17.17
CA GLN A 153 11.05 -5.47 -17.50
C GLN A 153 10.23 -6.53 -16.76
N LEU A 154 9.15 -6.08 -16.12
CA LEU A 154 8.17 -6.98 -15.51
C LEU A 154 7.27 -7.62 -16.57
N PRO A 155 6.94 -8.91 -16.43
CA PRO A 155 5.88 -9.50 -17.22
C PRO A 155 4.54 -8.86 -16.85
N THR A 156 3.61 -8.86 -17.80
CA THR A 156 2.22 -8.46 -17.54
C THR A 156 1.62 -9.34 -16.45
N THR A 157 0.73 -8.78 -15.62
CA THR A 157 0.10 -9.50 -14.51
C THR A 157 -0.64 -10.76 -14.95
N SER A 158 -1.25 -10.74 -16.15
CA SER A 158 -1.86 -11.90 -16.81
C SER A 158 -0.89 -13.03 -17.18
N SER A 159 0.40 -12.72 -17.25
CA SER A 159 1.46 -13.67 -17.59
C SER A 159 2.28 -14.07 -16.37
N LEU A 160 1.98 -13.55 -15.18
CA LEU A 160 2.71 -13.90 -13.96
C LEU A 160 2.55 -15.38 -13.62
N ASP A 161 1.40 -15.99 -13.86
CA ASP A 161 1.17 -17.42 -13.65
C ASP A 161 1.99 -18.30 -14.63
N THR A 162 2.47 -17.72 -15.73
CA THR A 162 3.38 -18.40 -16.68
C THR A 162 4.85 -18.28 -16.30
N LEU A 163 5.19 -17.50 -15.26
CA LEU A 163 6.52 -17.50 -14.68
C LEU A 163 6.76 -18.85 -13.98
N GLN A 164 7.20 -19.84 -14.75
CA GLN A 164 7.64 -21.11 -14.20
C GLN A 164 8.72 -20.84 -13.16
N SER A 165 8.51 -21.38 -11.96
CA SER A 165 9.51 -21.41 -10.92
C SER A 165 10.62 -22.34 -11.37
N GLU A 166 11.60 -21.82 -12.10
CA GLU A 166 12.91 -22.47 -12.10
C GLU A 166 13.41 -22.45 -10.67
N ASP A 167 13.87 -23.61 -10.17
CA ASP A 167 14.45 -23.81 -8.84
C ASP A 167 15.61 -22.85 -8.62
N THR A 168 15.26 -21.62 -8.23
CA THR A 168 16.24 -20.63 -7.83
C THR A 168 16.62 -20.99 -6.42
N GLN A 169 17.90 -21.26 -6.19
CA GLN A 169 18.50 -21.49 -4.87
C GLN A 169 18.41 -20.20 -4.04
N MET A 170 17.20 -19.84 -3.61
CA MET A 170 16.99 -18.84 -2.57
C MET A 170 17.11 -19.50 -1.21
N LEU A 171 17.70 -18.77 -0.26
CA LEU A 171 17.74 -19.21 1.13
C LEU A 171 16.30 -19.45 1.61
N PRO A 172 16.00 -20.61 2.23
CA PRO A 172 14.70 -20.83 2.83
C PRO A 172 14.39 -19.73 3.85
N GLU A 173 13.24 -19.07 3.73
CA GLU A 173 12.85 -17.94 4.59
C GLU A 173 12.89 -18.30 6.08
N GLU A 174 12.60 -19.57 6.39
CA GLU A 174 12.61 -20.14 7.74
C GLU A 174 13.98 -20.03 8.41
N ASN A 175 15.05 -19.99 7.63
CA ASN A 175 16.44 -19.89 8.10
C ASN A 175 16.91 -18.45 8.37
N ILE A 176 16.08 -17.44 8.07
CA ILE A 176 16.41 -16.04 8.33
C ILE A 176 15.91 -15.65 9.72
N SER A 177 16.85 -15.44 10.65
CA SER A 177 16.57 -15.11 12.06
C SER A 177 16.66 -13.61 12.38
N ASP A 178 17.32 -12.83 11.53
CA ASP A 178 17.70 -11.43 11.73
C ASP A 178 16.82 -10.43 10.95
N TRP A 179 15.60 -10.81 10.58
CA TRP A 179 14.67 -9.94 9.83
C TRP A 179 14.48 -8.56 10.46
N ALA A 180 14.46 -8.46 11.79
CA ALA A 180 14.12 -7.24 12.52
C ALA A 180 14.93 -6.01 12.08
N GLU A 181 16.26 -6.14 12.06
CA GLU A 181 17.18 -5.02 11.79
C GLU A 181 17.50 -4.85 10.30
N ARG A 182 17.05 -5.79 9.45
CA ARG A 182 17.26 -5.68 8.01
C ARG A 182 16.50 -4.49 7.44
N PRO A 183 17.17 -3.61 6.68
CA PRO A 183 16.49 -2.56 5.95
C PRO A 183 15.56 -3.18 4.91
N ALA A 184 14.32 -2.69 4.86
CA ALA A 184 13.26 -3.23 4.03
C ALA A 184 12.90 -2.28 2.88
N MET A 185 12.82 -0.98 3.15
CA MET A 185 12.29 -0.02 2.18
C MET A 185 12.86 1.39 2.37
N LEU A 186 13.06 2.11 1.27
CA LEU A 186 13.32 3.56 1.26
C LEU A 186 12.12 4.28 0.67
N ILE A 187 11.49 5.15 1.46
CA ILE A 187 10.39 6.00 0.98
C ILE A 187 10.85 7.44 0.93
N TYR A 188 10.73 8.08 -0.24
CA TYR A 188 11.07 9.48 -0.41
C TYR A 188 9.92 10.38 0.02
N THR A 189 10.24 11.39 0.83
CA THR A 189 9.26 12.34 1.36
C THR A 189 9.68 13.77 1.02
N SER A 190 8.71 14.63 0.69
CA SER A 190 8.96 16.04 0.45
C SER A 190 9.42 16.70 1.75
N GLY A 191 10.69 17.12 1.78
CA GLY A 191 11.22 17.92 2.89
C GLY A 191 10.76 19.37 2.78
N THR A 192 10.67 20.08 3.90
CA THR A 192 10.26 21.49 3.96
C THR A 192 11.26 22.46 3.33
N MET A 193 12.51 22.04 3.08
CA MET A 193 13.60 22.92 2.61
C MET A 193 14.55 22.22 1.62
N GLY A 194 14.04 21.47 0.64
CA GLY A 194 14.91 20.91 -0.42
C GLY A 194 14.34 19.72 -1.17
N ARG A 195 15.25 19.00 -1.86
CA ARG A 195 14.93 17.74 -2.55
C ARG A 195 14.37 16.70 -1.57
N PRO A 196 13.50 15.78 -2.03
CA PRO A 196 12.93 14.75 -1.17
C PRO A 196 13.99 13.92 -0.46
N LYS A 197 13.76 13.54 0.80
CA LYS A 197 14.71 12.71 1.57
C LYS A 197 14.23 11.27 1.63
N GLY A 198 15.13 10.33 1.39
CA GLY A 198 14.88 8.90 1.57
C GLY A 198 14.79 8.54 3.05
N VAL A 199 13.63 8.06 3.49
CA VAL A 199 13.40 7.53 4.83
C VAL A 199 13.57 6.02 4.80
N LEU A 200 14.59 5.52 5.49
CA LEU A 200 14.88 4.09 5.58
C LEU A 200 13.99 3.44 6.63
N HIS A 201 13.26 2.40 6.23
CA HIS A 201 12.45 1.56 7.09
C HIS A 201 13.05 0.16 7.18
N THR A 202 13.26 -0.32 8.41
CA THR A 202 13.55 -1.74 8.69
C THR A 202 12.26 -2.55 8.68
N HIS A 203 12.37 -3.89 8.60
CA HIS A 203 11.20 -4.75 8.75
C HIS A 203 10.52 -4.59 10.12
N SER A 204 11.30 -4.37 11.20
CA SER A 204 10.73 -4.09 12.53
C SER A 204 9.90 -2.81 12.54
N SER A 205 10.37 -1.73 11.91
CA SER A 205 9.63 -0.46 11.81
C SER A 205 8.35 -0.61 10.98
N LEU A 206 8.40 -1.35 9.86
CA LEU A 206 7.22 -1.61 9.03
C LEU A 206 6.19 -2.46 9.78
N GLN A 207 6.63 -3.53 10.44
CA GLN A 207 5.75 -4.39 11.21
C GLN A 207 5.11 -3.63 12.37
N ALA A 208 5.86 -2.79 13.09
CA ALA A 208 5.32 -1.97 14.16
C ALA A 208 4.22 -1.00 13.65
N MET A 209 4.44 -0.34 12.51
CA MET A 209 3.42 0.51 11.88
C MET A 209 2.18 -0.29 11.48
N VAL A 210 2.36 -1.45 10.84
CA VAL A 210 1.26 -2.33 10.44
C VAL A 210 0.46 -2.80 11.64
N GLN A 211 1.13 -3.31 12.68
CA GLN A 211 0.46 -3.82 13.88
C GLN A 211 -0.31 -2.71 14.61
N GLY A 212 0.29 -1.52 14.75
CA GLY A 212 -0.38 -0.37 15.36
C GLY A 212 -1.62 0.07 14.58
N LEU A 213 -1.54 0.13 13.25
CA LEU A 213 -2.69 0.46 12.40
C LEU A 213 -3.76 -0.64 12.42
N VAL A 214 -3.34 -1.90 12.41
CA VAL A 214 -4.23 -3.08 12.50
C VAL A 214 -5.01 -3.06 13.81
N SER A 215 -4.36 -2.79 14.93
CA SER A 215 -5.01 -2.72 16.24
C SER A 215 -5.92 -1.51 16.38
N GLU A 216 -5.46 -0.32 16.01
CA GLU A 216 -6.24 0.93 16.15
C GLU A 216 -7.44 0.97 15.21
N SER A 217 -7.29 0.48 13.98
CA SER A 217 -8.38 0.50 12.98
C SER A 217 -9.19 -0.79 12.96
N ALA A 218 -9.02 -1.70 13.93
CA ALA A 218 -9.76 -2.96 14.05
C ALA A 218 -9.84 -3.78 12.74
N TRP A 219 -8.71 -3.92 12.05
CA TRP A 219 -8.61 -4.68 10.80
C TRP A 219 -8.91 -6.16 10.99
N ASN A 220 -9.67 -6.74 10.06
CA ASN A 220 -10.00 -8.16 10.04
C ASN A 220 -10.03 -8.71 8.61
N ARG A 221 -10.01 -10.04 8.50
CA ARG A 221 -9.97 -10.78 7.23
C ARG A 221 -11.19 -10.57 6.31
N ASP A 222 -12.32 -10.13 6.85
CA ASP A 222 -13.55 -9.90 6.08
C ASP A 222 -13.57 -8.49 5.46
N ASP A 223 -12.53 -7.69 5.70
CA ASP A 223 -12.40 -6.38 5.09
C ASP A 223 -12.08 -6.49 3.60
N VAL A 224 -12.71 -5.62 2.82
CA VAL A 224 -12.50 -5.40 1.40
C VAL A 224 -12.25 -3.91 1.23
N ILE A 225 -10.98 -3.56 1.03
CA ILE A 225 -10.57 -2.18 0.93
C ILE A 225 -10.40 -1.73 -0.51
N LEU A 226 -10.99 -0.59 -0.84
CA LEU A 226 -10.68 0.10 -2.09
C LEU A 226 -9.42 0.95 -1.91
N GLN A 227 -8.42 0.67 -2.74
CA GLN A 227 -7.12 1.33 -2.76
C GLN A 227 -6.96 2.15 -4.04
N THR A 228 -6.82 3.46 -3.85
CA THR A 228 -6.68 4.47 -4.91
C THR A 228 -5.47 5.37 -4.69
N LEU A 229 -4.76 5.19 -3.57
CA LEU A 229 -3.63 6.01 -3.18
C LEU A 229 -2.35 5.55 -3.88
N PRO A 230 -1.44 6.49 -4.20
CA PRO A 230 -0.13 6.14 -4.73
C PRO A 230 0.67 5.24 -3.78
N LEU A 231 1.30 4.20 -4.33
CA LEU A 231 2.07 3.21 -3.56
C LEU A 231 3.54 3.58 -3.32
N HIS A 232 3.90 4.86 -3.47
CA HIS A 232 5.23 5.39 -3.13
C HIS A 232 5.23 6.21 -1.84
N HIS A 233 4.08 6.32 -1.18
CA HIS A 233 3.92 6.96 0.12
C HIS A 233 3.50 5.95 1.19
N VAL A 234 3.92 6.19 2.43
CA VAL A 234 3.62 5.34 3.59
C VAL A 234 2.11 5.07 3.72
N HIS A 235 1.25 6.07 3.51
CA HIS A 235 -0.21 5.87 3.59
C HIS A 235 -0.70 4.82 2.58
N GLY A 236 -0.30 4.95 1.31
CA GLY A 236 -0.72 4.01 0.27
C GLY A 236 -0.15 2.61 0.50
N ILE A 237 1.14 2.50 0.79
CA ILE A 237 1.80 1.20 0.86
C ILE A 237 1.57 0.49 2.21
N VAL A 238 1.65 1.19 3.34
CA VAL A 238 1.52 0.57 4.67
C VAL A 238 0.05 0.41 5.05
N ASN A 239 -0.70 1.52 5.12
CA ASN A 239 -2.07 1.48 5.63
C ASN A 239 -3.03 0.76 4.67
N LYS A 240 -2.89 1.04 3.37
CA LYS A 240 -3.85 0.61 2.36
C LYS A 240 -3.48 -0.68 1.61
N LEU A 241 -2.29 -1.21 1.86
CA LEU A 241 -1.83 -2.44 1.22
C LEU A 241 -1.22 -3.42 2.22
N MET A 242 -0.25 -3.03 3.05
CA MET A 242 0.33 -3.97 4.02
C MET A 242 -0.63 -4.36 5.16
N CYS A 243 -1.40 -3.41 5.72
CA CYS A 243 -2.37 -3.72 6.78
C CYS A 243 -3.45 -4.73 6.37
N PRO A 244 -4.17 -4.56 5.25
CA PRO A 244 -5.14 -5.57 4.81
C PRO A 244 -4.48 -6.93 4.56
N LEU A 245 -3.29 -6.95 3.93
CA LEU A 245 -2.57 -8.18 3.66
C LEU A 245 -2.06 -8.88 4.91
N TRP A 246 -1.76 -8.12 5.97
CA TRP A 246 -1.37 -8.66 7.27
C TRP A 246 -2.51 -9.45 7.93
N VAL A 247 -3.76 -9.02 7.75
CA VAL A 247 -4.92 -9.66 8.40
C VAL A 247 -5.65 -10.67 7.51
N GLY A 248 -5.25 -10.83 6.24
CA GLY A 248 -5.91 -11.75 5.31
C GLY A 248 -7.08 -11.14 4.54
N ALA A 249 -7.20 -9.81 4.52
CA ALA A 249 -8.25 -9.05 3.85
C ALA A 249 -8.02 -8.94 2.32
N THR A 250 -8.99 -8.38 1.60
CA THR A 250 -8.92 -8.17 0.14
C THR A 250 -8.68 -6.69 -0.20
N CYS A 251 -7.78 -6.42 -1.15
CA CYS A 251 -7.53 -5.09 -1.71
C CYS A 251 -8.05 -4.98 -3.14
N ILE A 252 -9.03 -4.10 -3.39
CA ILE A 252 -9.45 -3.73 -4.75
C ILE A 252 -8.61 -2.54 -5.19
N MET A 253 -7.84 -2.70 -6.26
CA MET A 253 -6.82 -1.75 -6.71
C MET A 253 -7.33 -0.96 -7.91
N LEU A 254 -7.46 0.37 -7.76
CA LEU A 254 -7.72 1.27 -8.89
C LEU A 254 -6.42 1.94 -9.34
N PRO A 255 -6.04 1.86 -10.64
CA PRO A 255 -4.78 2.40 -11.19
C PRO A 255 -4.46 3.83 -10.77
N GLU A 256 -5.49 4.63 -10.57
CA GLU A 256 -5.46 5.94 -9.94
C GLU A 256 -6.82 6.30 -9.38
N PHE A 257 -6.83 7.36 -8.58
CA PHE A 257 -8.07 7.98 -8.14
C PHE A 257 -8.86 8.55 -9.33
N SER A 258 -10.10 8.11 -9.44
CA SER A 258 -11.16 8.71 -10.26
C SER A 258 -12.43 8.72 -9.42
N ALA A 259 -13.06 9.89 -9.27
CA ALA A 259 -14.24 10.02 -8.43
C ALA A 259 -15.38 9.11 -8.93
N GLN A 260 -15.61 9.09 -10.24
CA GLN A 260 -16.55 8.19 -10.90
C GLN A 260 -16.29 6.72 -10.55
N LYS A 261 -15.07 6.22 -10.80
CA LYS A 261 -14.74 4.81 -10.57
C LYS A 261 -14.83 4.43 -9.09
N VAL A 262 -14.49 5.35 -8.19
CA VAL A 262 -14.66 5.12 -6.75
C VAL A 262 -16.13 4.98 -6.41
N TRP A 263 -16.99 5.88 -6.88
CA TRP A 263 -18.43 5.76 -6.66
C TRP A 263 -19.01 4.47 -7.25
N GLU A 264 -18.62 4.09 -8.48
CA GLU A 264 -19.00 2.81 -9.09
C GLU A 264 -18.63 1.60 -8.21
N GLN A 265 -17.44 1.60 -7.60
CA GLN A 265 -17.01 0.53 -6.68
C GLN A 265 -17.73 0.56 -5.34
N LEU A 266 -18.01 1.75 -4.79
CA LEU A 266 -18.70 1.90 -3.50
C LEU A 266 -20.18 1.50 -3.60
N ILE A 267 -20.85 1.82 -4.71
CA ILE A 267 -22.28 1.54 -4.90
C ILE A 267 -22.55 0.24 -5.65
N GLY A 268 -21.57 -0.27 -6.40
CA GLY A 268 -21.70 -1.48 -7.18
C GLY A 268 -22.01 -2.72 -6.33
N SER A 269 -22.67 -3.71 -6.93
CA SER A 269 -23.03 -4.98 -6.29
C SER A 269 -22.09 -6.14 -6.65
N LYS A 270 -21.04 -5.86 -7.43
CA LYS A 270 -20.07 -6.87 -7.86
C LYS A 270 -19.23 -7.30 -6.66
N SER A 271 -19.13 -8.61 -6.44
CA SER A 271 -18.25 -9.17 -5.41
C SER A 271 -16.78 -9.18 -5.87
N PRO A 272 -15.81 -8.98 -4.96
CA PRO A 272 -16.01 -8.64 -3.54
C PRO A 272 -16.48 -7.19 -3.35
N MET A 273 -17.40 -6.94 -2.40
CA MET A 273 -17.97 -5.61 -2.16
C MET A 273 -17.10 -4.80 -1.20
N VAL A 274 -16.82 -3.54 -1.55
CA VAL A 274 -16.05 -2.63 -0.69
C VAL A 274 -16.80 -2.38 0.62
N ASN A 275 -16.14 -2.64 1.74
CA ASN A 275 -16.64 -2.32 3.09
C ASN A 275 -15.68 -1.41 3.88
N VAL A 276 -14.49 -1.12 3.33
CA VAL A 276 -13.54 -0.16 3.90
C VAL A 276 -13.10 0.82 2.83
N PHE A 277 -13.27 2.12 3.12
CA PHE A 277 -12.70 3.20 2.31
C PHE A 277 -12.02 4.23 3.21
N MET A 278 -10.79 4.57 2.86
CA MET A 278 -9.96 5.56 3.54
C MET A 278 -9.18 6.31 2.48
N ALA A 279 -9.06 7.61 2.62
CA ALA A 279 -8.38 8.46 1.66
C ALA A 279 -7.83 9.70 2.35
N VAL A 280 -7.18 10.57 1.58
CA VAL A 280 -6.75 11.88 2.04
C VAL A 280 -7.89 12.92 1.89
N PRO A 281 -7.90 14.02 2.65
CA PRO A 281 -8.97 15.02 2.60
C PRO A 281 -9.34 15.49 1.18
N THR A 282 -8.35 15.70 0.32
CA THR A 282 -8.55 16.15 -1.07
C THR A 282 -9.32 15.14 -1.93
N ILE A 283 -9.20 13.84 -1.65
CA ILE A 283 -9.98 12.81 -2.33
C ILE A 283 -11.45 12.88 -1.89
N TYR A 284 -11.71 13.03 -0.59
CA TYR A 284 -13.08 13.16 -0.10
C TYR A 284 -13.77 14.40 -0.67
N SER A 285 -13.10 15.56 -0.71
CA SER A 285 -13.65 16.76 -1.34
C SER A 285 -14.06 16.51 -2.79
N LYS A 286 -13.21 15.83 -3.58
CA LYS A 286 -13.54 15.48 -4.97
C LYS A 286 -14.69 14.47 -5.10
N LEU A 287 -14.85 13.57 -4.14
CA LEU A 287 -15.98 12.63 -4.14
C LEU A 287 -17.29 13.31 -3.78
N ILE A 288 -17.27 14.26 -2.85
CA ILE A 288 -18.43 15.09 -2.48
C ILE A 288 -18.83 15.95 -3.69
N GLU A 289 -17.87 16.64 -4.30
CA GLU A 289 -18.13 17.44 -5.51
C GLU A 289 -18.74 16.60 -6.64
N TYR A 290 -18.18 15.41 -6.91
CA TYR A 290 -18.75 14.50 -7.89
C TYR A 290 -20.17 14.06 -7.52
N TYR A 291 -20.41 13.79 -6.23
CA TYR A 291 -21.73 13.39 -5.77
C TYR A 291 -22.77 14.49 -6.00
N ASP A 292 -22.44 15.74 -5.64
CA ASP A 292 -23.34 16.88 -5.79
C ASP A 292 -23.66 17.16 -7.27
N GLN A 293 -22.68 16.98 -8.16
CA GLN A 293 -22.83 17.21 -9.60
C GLN A 293 -23.59 16.09 -10.33
N HIS A 294 -23.44 14.83 -9.91
CA HIS A 294 -23.92 13.66 -10.66
C HIS A 294 -25.12 12.94 -10.02
N PHE A 295 -25.31 13.03 -8.71
CA PHE A 295 -26.40 12.35 -7.99
C PHE A 295 -27.42 13.37 -7.46
N THR A 296 -28.14 14.02 -8.37
CA THR A 296 -29.08 15.10 -8.04
C THR A 296 -30.50 14.62 -7.69
N GLN A 297 -30.85 13.37 -8.03
CA GLN A 297 -32.18 12.82 -7.76
C GLN A 297 -32.29 12.34 -6.31
N PRO A 298 -33.29 12.80 -5.51
CA PRO A 298 -33.41 12.43 -4.10
C PRO A 298 -33.41 10.92 -3.84
N ARG A 299 -34.09 10.14 -4.68
CA ARG A 299 -34.13 8.68 -4.57
C ARG A 299 -32.76 8.03 -4.75
N VAL A 300 -31.92 8.58 -5.63
CA VAL A 300 -30.55 8.09 -5.85
C VAL A 300 -29.67 8.46 -4.66
N GLN A 301 -29.80 9.67 -4.13
CA GLN A 301 -29.09 10.11 -2.93
C GLN A 301 -29.43 9.23 -1.71
N ASP A 302 -30.70 8.92 -1.50
CA ASP A 302 -31.16 8.03 -0.43
C ASP A 302 -30.60 6.62 -0.58
N PHE A 303 -30.59 6.10 -1.81
CA PHE A 303 -29.97 4.81 -2.11
C PHE A 303 -28.47 4.81 -1.78
N ILE A 304 -27.71 5.82 -2.23
CA ILE A 304 -26.27 5.92 -1.97
C ILE A 304 -26.00 6.02 -0.46
N ARG A 305 -26.75 6.86 0.26
CA ARG A 305 -26.64 6.98 1.71
C ARG A 305 -26.90 5.65 2.42
N ALA A 306 -27.97 4.94 2.04
CA ALA A 306 -28.30 3.63 2.61
C ALA A 306 -27.16 2.62 2.37
N VAL A 307 -26.69 2.54 1.13
CA VAL A 307 -25.56 1.70 0.71
C VAL A 307 -24.30 1.99 1.52
N CYS A 308 -23.91 3.25 1.65
CA CYS A 308 -22.69 3.63 2.36
C CYS A 308 -22.81 3.34 3.85
N LYS A 309 -23.98 3.63 4.45
CA LYS A 309 -24.23 3.38 5.87
C LYS A 309 -24.24 1.88 6.22
N GLU A 310 -24.78 1.06 5.33
CA GLU A 310 -24.85 -0.39 5.52
C GLU A 310 -23.49 -1.07 5.31
N ARG A 311 -22.76 -0.69 4.25
CA ARG A 311 -21.56 -1.40 3.81
C ARG A 311 -20.26 -0.82 4.32
N ILE A 312 -20.12 0.50 4.35
CA ILE A 312 -18.84 1.14 4.66
C ILE A 312 -18.68 1.29 6.16
N ARG A 313 -17.76 0.50 6.73
CA ARG A 313 -17.42 0.57 8.14
C ARG A 313 -16.62 1.83 8.41
N TYR A 314 -17.14 2.68 9.29
CA TYR A 314 -16.36 3.78 9.85
C TYR A 314 -15.29 3.20 10.78
N ARG A 315 -14.04 3.59 10.54
CA ARG A 315 -12.92 3.27 11.41
C ARG A 315 -12.28 4.57 11.84
N PRO A 316 -12.47 5.00 13.10
CA PRO A 316 -11.76 6.16 13.60
C PRO A 316 -10.28 5.83 13.59
N LEU A 317 -9.54 6.39 12.64
CA LEU A 317 -8.10 6.51 12.81
C LEU A 317 -7.92 7.54 13.92
N SER A 318 -7.50 7.10 15.10
CA SER A 318 -7.09 7.90 16.27
C SER A 318 -5.91 8.85 15.99
N PHE A 319 -5.71 9.30 14.75
CA PHE A 319 -4.77 10.34 14.38
C PHE A 319 -5.46 11.69 14.51
N SER A 320 -5.46 12.22 15.73
CA SER A 320 -5.71 13.64 15.98
C SER A 320 -4.51 14.44 15.45
N PHE A 321 -4.47 14.69 14.14
CA PHE A 321 -3.66 15.78 13.62
C PHE A 321 -4.31 17.08 14.10
N LYS A 322 -3.53 17.92 14.79
CA LYS A 322 -3.93 19.27 15.24
C LYS A 322 -4.65 19.98 14.08
N GLY A 323 -5.97 20.04 14.16
CA GLY A 323 -6.80 20.64 13.11
C GLY A 323 -8.21 20.10 12.97
N GLY A 324 -8.56 18.88 13.40
CA GLY A 324 -9.96 18.40 13.42
C GLY A 324 -10.68 18.27 12.05
N HIS A 325 -10.09 18.75 10.95
CA HIS A 325 -10.72 18.79 9.62
C HIS A 325 -10.88 17.40 8.99
N MET A 326 -9.97 16.46 9.23
CA MET A 326 -10.03 15.11 8.63
C MET A 326 -11.15 14.24 9.21
N TYR A 327 -11.40 14.35 10.52
CA TYR A 327 -12.54 13.71 11.19
C TYR A 327 -13.87 14.26 10.68
N LEU A 328 -13.96 15.59 10.51
CA LEU A 328 -15.11 16.26 9.92
C LEU A 328 -15.37 15.80 8.49
N VAL A 329 -14.34 15.63 7.66
CA VAL A 329 -14.50 15.22 6.26
C VAL A 329 -14.94 13.75 6.14
N LEU A 330 -14.43 12.83 6.96
CA LEU A 330 -14.87 11.42 6.94
C LEU A 330 -16.27 11.25 7.55
N HIS A 331 -16.56 11.97 8.63
CA HIS A 331 -17.88 12.02 9.24
C HIS A 331 -18.89 12.68 8.29
N HIS A 332 -18.51 13.73 7.54
CA HIS A 332 -19.35 14.36 6.53
C HIS A 332 -19.48 13.53 5.24
N PHE A 333 -18.47 12.74 4.88
CA PHE A 333 -18.55 11.80 3.75
C PHE A 333 -19.42 10.58 4.04
N ILE A 334 -19.48 10.13 5.30
CA ILE A 334 -20.37 9.03 5.71
C ILE A 334 -21.76 9.55 6.07
N ASN A 335 -21.84 10.74 6.67
CA ASN A 335 -23.11 11.33 7.04
C ASN A 335 -23.73 12.23 5.98
N MET A 336 -23.06 12.50 4.83
CA MET A 336 -23.45 13.42 3.72
C MET A 336 -24.76 14.17 4.01
N GLN A 337 -24.64 15.08 4.99
CA GLN A 337 -25.73 15.58 5.85
C GLN A 337 -26.64 16.52 5.04
N VAL A 338 -27.96 16.42 5.16
CA VAL A 338 -28.81 17.23 6.08
C VAL A 338 -28.39 18.69 6.11
#